data_AF-A0A3D5V0K5-F1
#
_entry.id   AF-A0A3D5V0K5-F1
#
_cell.length_a   1.000
_cell.length_b   1.000
_cell.length_c   1.000
_cell.angle_alpha   90.00
_cell.angle_beta   90.00
_cell.angle_gamma   90.00
#
_symmetry.space_group_name_H-M   'P 1'
#
loop_
_entity.id
_entity.type
_entity.pdbx_description
1 polymer ?
#
loop_
_entity_poly.entity_id
_entity_poly.type
_entity_poly.pdbx_seq_one_letter_code
_entity_poly.pdbx_strand_id
1 'polypeptide(L)'
;GKRDLAREELIRAHGLIDPSLDQALIALASFYDLPAVQLQVANAAYVPASRAPRGRIVLNAGLFPVPDYKPSTGYKVDRALLLAFMRQESKFRPDAMSWAGARGLMQIMPAT
;
A
#
# COMPACT_ATOMS: atom_id res chain seq x y z
N GLY A 1 -15.23 8.14 1.39
CA GLY A 1 -15.63 7.89 2.80
C GLY A 1 -14.56 8.39 3.77
N LYS A 2 -14.69 8.15 5.09
CA LYS A 2 -13.72 8.62 6.11
C LYS A 2 -12.28 8.14 5.86
N ARG A 3 -12.10 6.95 5.25
CA ARG A 3 -10.79 6.38 4.88
C ARG A 3 -10.10 7.16 3.76
N ASP A 4 -10.86 7.66 2.79
CA ASP A 4 -10.30 8.45 1.68
C ASP A 4 -9.80 9.81 2.17
N LEU A 5 -10.57 10.45 3.06
CA LEU A 5 -10.15 11.67 3.75
C LEU A 5 -8.90 11.43 4.58
N ALA A 6 -8.87 10.37 5.39
CA ALA A 6 -7.69 10.02 6.18
C ALA A 6 -6.46 9.77 5.29
N ARG A 7 -6.63 9.07 4.16
CA ARG A 7 -5.58 8.87 3.16
C ARG A 7 -5.04 10.20 2.64
N GLU A 8 -5.92 11.10 2.22
CA GLU A 8 -5.53 12.40 1.68
C GLU A 8 -4.81 13.27 2.70
N GLU A 9 -5.32 13.34 3.94
CA GLU A 9 -4.66 14.11 5.00
C GLU A 9 -3.29 13.55 5.37
N LEU A 10 -3.14 12.22 5.47
CA LEU A 10 -1.84 11.62 5.79
C LEU A 10 -0.83 11.77 4.66
N ILE A 11 -1.28 11.72 3.40
CA ILE A 11 -0.43 12.01 2.23
C ILE A 11 0.01 13.48 2.25
N ARG A 12 -0.90 14.41 2.53
CA ARG A 12 -0.56 15.84 2.69
C ARG A 12 0.44 16.03 3.83
N ALA A 13 0.20 15.42 4.98
CA ALA A 13 1.07 15.50 6.14
C ALA A 13 2.47 14.99 5.82
N HIS A 14 2.61 13.85 5.12
CA HIS A 14 3.93 13.32 4.70
C HIS A 14 4.78 14.35 3.94
N GLY A 15 4.17 15.16 3.07
CA GLY A 15 4.89 16.21 2.34
C GLY A 15 5.30 17.43 3.17
N LEU A 16 4.81 17.55 4.41
CA LEU A 16 5.01 18.70 5.29
C LEU A 16 5.83 18.37 6.55
N ILE A 17 5.84 17.10 6.98
CA ILE A 17 6.53 16.66 8.19
C ILE A 17 8.00 16.30 7.92
N ASP A 18 8.77 16.20 9.00
CA ASP A 18 10.16 15.77 8.96
C ASP A 18 10.27 14.30 8.47
N PRO A 19 11.15 13.98 7.50
CA PRO A 19 11.34 12.61 6.99
C PRO A 19 11.71 11.56 8.05
N SER A 20 12.30 11.97 9.18
CA SER A 20 12.56 11.08 10.32
C SER A 20 11.28 10.46 10.90
N LEU A 21 10.12 11.06 10.65
CA LEU A 21 8.81 10.58 11.09
C LEU A 21 8.18 9.57 10.12
N ASP A 22 8.79 9.29 8.96
CA ASP A 22 8.22 8.38 7.97
C ASP A 22 7.96 6.97 8.53
N GLN A 23 8.85 6.47 9.40
CA GLN A 23 8.64 5.17 10.04
C GLN A 23 7.42 5.17 10.97
N ALA A 24 7.19 6.27 11.70
CA ALA A 24 6.01 6.43 12.54
C ALA A 24 4.74 6.55 11.69
N LEU A 25 4.82 7.27 10.57
CA LEU A 25 3.70 7.41 9.63
C LEU A 25 3.35 6.09 8.93
N ILE A 26 4.35 5.28 8.56
CA ILE A 26 4.16 3.91 8.04
C ILE A 26 3.47 3.04 9.10
N ALA A 27 3.91 3.11 10.36
CA ALA A 27 3.29 2.36 11.45
C ALA A 27 1.83 2.81 11.69
N LEU A 28 1.56 4.11 11.65
CA LEU A 28 0.22 4.67 11.79
C LEU A 28 -0.70 4.23 10.63
N ALA A 29 -0.19 4.29 9.40
CA ALA A 29 -0.92 3.83 8.23
C ALA A 29 -1.22 2.32 8.31
N SER A 30 -0.27 1.51 8.77
CA SER A 30 -0.50 0.08 9.01
C SER A 30 -1.56 -0.15 10.09
N PHE A 31 -1.53 0.60 11.20
CA PHE A 31 -2.49 0.49 12.30
C PHE A 31 -3.92 0.80 11.87
N TYR A 32 -4.11 1.82 11.02
CA TYR A 32 -5.43 2.19 10.49
C TYR A 32 -5.83 1.42 9.22
N ASP A 33 -5.07 0.39 8.83
CA ASP A 33 -5.31 -0.39 7.61
C ASP A 33 -5.38 0.52 6.37
N LEU A 34 -4.42 1.44 6.22
CA LEU A 34 -4.29 2.35 5.09
C LEU A 34 -3.12 1.93 4.18
N PRO A 35 -3.22 0.77 3.48
CA PRO A 35 -2.10 0.19 2.74
C PRO A 35 -1.59 1.08 1.59
N ALA A 36 -2.45 1.89 0.98
CA ALA A 36 -2.05 2.85 -0.04
C ALA A 36 -1.14 3.95 0.53
N VAL A 37 -1.46 4.47 1.72
CA VAL A 37 -0.62 5.46 2.42
C VAL A 37 0.69 4.81 2.85
N GLN A 38 0.61 3.63 3.48
CA GLN A 38 1.78 2.88 3.93
C GLN A 38 2.77 2.66 2.79
N LEU A 39 2.30 2.15 1.65
CA LEU A 39 3.11 1.91 0.46
C LEU A 39 3.67 3.21 -0.11
N GLN A 40 2.86 4.27 -0.18
CA GLN A 40 3.31 5.56 -0.72
C GLN A 40 4.42 6.19 0.13
N VAL A 41 4.22 6.27 1.45
CA VAL A 41 5.22 6.78 2.39
C VAL A 41 6.46 5.90 2.34
N ALA A 42 6.31 4.57 2.32
CA ALA A 42 7.46 3.66 2.26
C ALA A 42 8.27 3.76 0.95
N ASN A 43 7.64 4.15 -0.18
CA ASN A 43 8.35 4.40 -1.43
C ASN A 43 9.10 5.74 -1.43
N ALA A 44 8.57 6.74 -0.74
CA ALA A 44 9.16 8.08 -0.67
C ALA A 44 10.20 8.20 0.46
N ALA A 45 10.02 7.45 1.54
CA ALA A 45 10.90 7.41 2.68
C ALA A 45 12.29 6.95 2.26
N TYR A 46 13.29 7.79 2.56
CA TYR A 46 14.68 7.41 2.40
C TYR A 46 15.05 6.42 3.50
N VAL A 47 14.80 5.13 3.25
CA VAL A 47 15.33 4.04 4.08
C VAL A 47 16.54 3.47 3.35
N PRO A 48 17.78 3.85 3.73
CA PRO A 48 18.96 3.30 3.08
C PRO A 48 18.94 1.78 3.23
N ALA A 49 19.20 1.07 2.13
CA ALA A 49 19.26 -0.38 2.11
C ALA A 49 20.31 -0.83 3.13
N SER A 50 19.85 -1.27 4.29
CA SER A 50 20.75 -1.79 5.33
C SER A 50 21.12 -3.21 4.94
N ARG A 51 22.41 -3.45 4.72
CA ARG A 51 22.92 -4.82 4.57
C ARG A 51 22.81 -5.50 5.94
N ALA A 52 21.96 -6.51 6.03
CA ALA A 52 21.94 -7.39 7.18
C ALA A 52 23.18 -8.30 7.16
N PRO A 53 23.60 -8.81 8.34
CA PRO A 53 24.65 -9.82 8.42
C PRO A 53 24.37 -10.98 7.46
N ARG A 54 25.43 -11.50 6.82
CA ARG A 54 25.37 -12.59 5.82
C ARG A 54 24.77 -12.20 4.46
N GLY A 55 24.90 -10.94 4.04
CA GLY A 55 24.54 -10.50 2.68
C GLY A 55 23.04 -10.43 2.41
N ARG A 56 22.20 -10.47 3.45
CA ARG A 56 20.75 -10.26 3.31
C ARG A 56 20.46 -8.78 3.11
N ILE A 57 19.52 -8.47 2.21
CA ILE A 57 19.00 -7.12 2.04
C ILE A 57 17.87 -6.94 3.06
N VAL A 58 17.97 -5.93 3.93
CA VAL A 58 16.83 -5.51 4.75
C VAL A 58 15.90 -4.71 3.85
N LEU A 59 14.71 -5.25 3.60
CA LEU A 59 13.66 -4.56 2.86
C LEU A 59 12.85 -3.69 3.82
N ASN A 60 12.46 -2.51 3.37
CA ASN A 60 11.47 -1.70 4.08
C ASN A 60 10.13 -2.47 4.06
N ALA A 61 9.70 -3.00 5.21
CA ALA A 61 8.44 -3.74 5.33
C ALA A 61 7.22 -2.89 4.93
N GLY A 62 7.32 -1.56 5.01
CA GLY A 62 6.32 -0.63 4.50
C GLY A 62 6.01 -0.79 3.00
N LEU A 63 6.95 -1.35 2.22
CA LEU A 63 6.79 -1.60 0.78
C LEU A 63 5.86 -2.79 0.47
N PHE A 64 5.53 -3.61 1.47
CA PHE A 64 4.69 -4.80 1.31
C PHE A 64 3.58 -4.85 2.38
N PRO A 65 2.60 -3.93 2.33
CA PRO A 65 1.46 -3.96 3.24
C PRO A 65 0.71 -5.30 3.17
N VAL A 66 0.21 -5.77 4.32
CA VAL A 66 -0.62 -6.98 4.43
C VAL A 66 -2.01 -6.62 4.97
N PRO A 67 -2.83 -5.88 4.19
CA PRO A 67 -4.16 -5.47 4.62
C PRO A 67 -5.11 -6.66 4.73
N ASP A 68 -6.18 -6.50 5.50
CA ASP A 68 -7.19 -7.54 5.76
C ASP A 68 -8.25 -7.65 4.65
N TYR A 69 -7.84 -7.41 3.40
CA TYR A 69 -8.69 -7.66 2.24
C TYR A 69 -9.02 -9.13 2.11
N LYS A 70 -10.31 -9.45 2.17
CA LYS A 70 -10.84 -10.80 2.03
C LYS A 70 -11.92 -10.83 0.93
N PRO A 71 -11.79 -11.69 -0.09
CA PRO A 71 -12.87 -11.91 -1.04
C PRO A 71 -14.12 -12.41 -0.31
N SER A 72 -15.30 -11.97 -0.72
CA SER A 72 -16.59 -12.37 -0.13
C SER A 72 -16.83 -13.89 -0.16
N THR A 73 -16.27 -14.57 -1.17
CA THR A 73 -16.36 -16.03 -1.34
C THR A 73 -15.21 -16.81 -0.71
N GLY A 74 -14.33 -16.13 0.04
CA GLY A 74 -13.07 -16.70 0.54
C GLY A 74 -11.97 -16.72 -0.52
N TYR A 75 -10.76 -17.13 -0.10
CA TYR A 75 -9.62 -17.20 -0.99
C TYR A 75 -9.69 -18.45 -1.86
N LYS A 76 -9.67 -18.27 -3.19
CA LYS A 76 -9.50 -19.34 -4.18
C LYS A 76 -8.06 -19.47 -4.68
N VAL A 77 -7.24 -18.47 -4.40
CA VAL A 77 -5.81 -18.38 -4.71
C VAL A 77 -5.07 -17.91 -3.45
N ASP A 78 -3.76 -18.11 -3.40
CA ASP A 78 -2.93 -17.68 -2.28
C ASP A 78 -3.13 -16.18 -1.95
N ARG A 79 -3.28 -15.85 -0.65
CA ARG A 79 -3.48 -14.46 -0.20
C ARG A 79 -2.32 -13.56 -0.61
N ALA A 80 -1.08 -14.03 -0.50
CA ALA A 80 0.09 -13.26 -0.88
C ALA A 80 0.10 -12.97 -2.38
N LEU A 81 -0.32 -13.93 -3.22
CA LEU A 81 -0.47 -13.70 -4.66
C LEU A 81 -1.53 -12.62 -4.95
N LEU A 82 -2.67 -12.69 -4.28
CA LEU A 82 -3.73 -11.70 -4.42
C LEU A 82 -3.25 -10.29 -4.03
N LEU A 83 -2.57 -10.17 -2.90
CA LEU A 83 -2.00 -8.90 -2.43
C LEU A 83 -0.89 -8.38 -3.35
N ALA A 84 -0.09 -9.27 -3.95
CA ALA A 84 0.92 -8.90 -4.94
C ALA A 84 0.28 -8.28 -6.19
N PHE A 85 -0.82 -8.85 -6.68
CA PHE A 85 -1.59 -8.25 -7.77
C PHE A 85 -2.18 -6.90 -7.37
N MET A 86 -2.81 -6.79 -6.20
CA MET A 86 -3.36 -5.49 -5.74
C MET A 86 -2.30 -4.40 -5.62
N ARG A 87 -1.10 -4.76 -5.15
CA ARG A 87 0.05 -3.86 -5.08
C ARG A 87 0.46 -3.38 -6.46
N GLN A 88 0.54 -4.29 -7.43
CA GLN A 88 0.99 -3.97 -8.78
C GLN A 88 -0.05 -3.18 -9.58
N GLU A 89 -1.32 -3.57 -9.51
CA GLU A 89 -2.40 -3.02 -10.33
C GLU A 89 -2.87 -1.65 -9.85
N SER A 90 -3.05 -1.48 -8.53
CA SER A 90 -3.65 -0.24 -8.00
C SER A 90 -2.86 0.41 -6.88
N LYS A 91 -1.78 -0.21 -6.40
CA LYS A 91 -1.08 0.21 -5.17
C LYS A 91 -2.04 0.30 -3.98
N PHE A 92 -2.98 -0.65 -3.90
CA PHE A 92 -4.04 -0.71 -2.90
C PHE A 92 -5.03 0.47 -2.88
N ARG A 93 -5.20 1.16 -4.00
CA ARG A 93 -6.26 2.17 -4.15
C ARG A 93 -7.57 1.52 -4.59
N PRO A 94 -8.62 1.50 -3.73
CA PRO A 94 -9.91 0.87 -4.08
C PRO A 94 -10.71 1.71 -5.09
N ASP A 95 -10.40 3.00 -5.19
CA ASP A 95 -10.99 4.00 -6.09
C ASP A 95 -10.24 4.11 -7.44
N ALA A 96 -9.20 3.31 -7.68
CA ALA A 96 -8.39 3.40 -8.88
C ALA A 96 -9.19 3.08 -10.15
N MET A 97 -9.05 3.95 -11.16
CA MET A 97 -9.62 3.77 -12.49
C MET A 97 -8.55 4.02 -13.55
N SER A 98 -8.36 3.07 -14.46
CA SER A 98 -7.46 3.23 -15.60
C SER A 98 -8.10 4.01 -16.74
N TRP A 99 -7.28 4.48 -17.68
CA TRP A 99 -7.74 5.16 -18.91
C TRP A 99 -8.62 4.25 -19.78
N ALA A 100 -8.35 2.94 -19.78
CA ALA A 100 -9.11 1.94 -20.51
C ALA A 100 -10.39 1.49 -19.78
N GLY A 101 -10.64 2.01 -18.56
CA GLY A 101 -11.86 1.75 -17.80
C GLY A 101 -11.77 0.61 -16.79
N ALA A 102 -10.60 0.03 -16.55
CA ALA A 102 -10.38 -0.95 -15.49
C ALA A 102 -10.57 -0.31 -14.10
N ARG A 103 -11.12 -1.04 -13.12
CA ARG A 103 -11.51 -0.47 -11.81
C ARG A 103 -11.06 -1.29 -10.61
N GLY A 104 -10.80 -0.56 -9.52
CA GLY A 104 -10.63 -1.11 -8.18
C GLY A 104 -9.24 -1.69 -7.90
N LEU A 105 -9.16 -2.45 -6.79
CA LEU A 105 -7.90 -2.98 -6.26
C LEU A 105 -7.12 -3.86 -7.24
N MET A 106 -7.83 -4.56 -8.12
CA MET A 106 -7.23 -5.50 -9.08
C MET A 106 -7.39 -5.04 -10.53
N GLN A 107 -7.82 -3.79 -10.76
CA GLN A 107 -8.03 -3.22 -12.10
C GLN A 107 -8.82 -4.18 -13.02
N ILE A 108 -10.01 -4.60 -12.57
CA ILE A 108 -10.88 -5.48 -13.34
C ILE A 108 -11.63 -4.66 -14.39
N MET A 109 -11.68 -5.17 -15.62
CA MET A 109 -12.45 -4.56 -16.69
C MET A 109 -13.95 -4.78 -16.47
N PRO A 110 -14.79 -3.74 -16.62
CA PRO A 110 -16.22 -3.94 -16.80
C PRO A 110 -16.44 -4.87 -18.00
N ALA A 111 -17.32 -5.84 -17.86
CA ALA A 111 -17.79 -6.60 -19.02
C ALA A 111 -18.41 -5.61 -20.01
N THR A 112 -18.01 -5.71 -21.27
CA THR A 112 -18.72 -5.07 -22.40
C THR A 112 -20.07 -5.71 -22.60
#